data_AF-A0A8S2XTC7-F1
#
_entry.id   AF-A0A8S2XTC7-F1
#
_cell.length_a   1.000
_cell.length_b   1.000
_cell.length_c   1.000
_cell.angle_alpha   90.00
_cell.angle_beta   90.00
_cell.angle_gamma   90.00
#
_symmetry.space_group_name_H-M   'P 1'
#
loop_
_entity.id
_entity.type
_entity.pdbx_description
1 polymer ?
#
loop_
_entity_poly.entity_id
_entity_poly.type
_entity_poly.pdbx_seq_one_letter_code
_entity_poly.pdbx_strand_id
1 'polypeptide(L)'
;MADEYLLKLSSYNDIHRRKDSPRSTFLIASTGIYRGKRIKYRNDRYIDQFLGIYYAEIPGSLEKPIKKRFNYSIKSATRYGPYCMQSLFMTENLSYGSFVMQNNFNNDCLSLNIYRPDLRYGEKRKAIMLFSHGGSNQIGGGSLFDGSILASEGDIIVVTMNFRLNYHGFLSSGDDRIKGINSLLLSNFGLWDQLLAVEWIHENAHLFGGDPHRIVLAGHSAGAGNVMLIPASPYCHGMIKRVISQSGTGLAPWSINHHPMKLIERLSQEFNCRQLNETETFQCIHRSLQDNKADFYRLHLSLSIADDNPYPVIDNDFLNDTIENILQSDAYQNIDFLTGVTLNEGLYFAEYHIGHFYNDLNNQSASIGKQTQTKQKRHIRNDAAEAIIPPDIIKTQDILDDENIDHNEDEDEDLKP
;
A
#
# COMPACT_ATOMS: atom_id res chain seq x y z
N MET A 1 5.90 3.95 -43.23
CA MET A 1 5.27 5.22 -42.79
C MET A 1 5.53 5.54 -41.31
N ALA A 2 5.54 4.58 -40.38
CA ALA A 2 5.91 4.84 -38.98
C ALA A 2 7.38 5.26 -38.80
N ASP A 3 8.32 4.60 -39.48
CA ASP A 3 9.76 4.87 -39.35
C ASP A 3 10.18 6.28 -39.83
N GLU A 4 9.50 6.79 -40.85
CA GLU A 4 9.77 8.12 -41.41
C GLU A 4 9.22 9.25 -40.49
N TYR A 5 8.16 8.96 -39.74
CA TYR A 5 7.61 9.87 -38.72
C TYR A 5 8.49 9.89 -37.45
N LEU A 6 9.08 8.74 -37.10
CA LEU A 6 10.03 8.58 -35.99
C LEU A 6 11.33 9.38 -36.23
N LEU A 7 11.87 9.35 -37.45
CA LEU A 7 13.04 10.15 -37.83
C LEU A 7 12.76 11.66 -37.75
N LYS A 8 11.57 12.11 -38.17
CA LYS A 8 11.14 13.52 -38.10
C LYS A 8 10.94 14.02 -36.66
N LEU A 9 10.54 13.17 -35.71
CA LEU A 9 10.44 13.55 -34.31
C LEU A 9 11.82 13.64 -33.64
N SER A 10 12.78 12.80 -34.05
CA SER A 10 14.16 12.89 -33.55
C SER A 10 14.84 14.20 -33.96
N SER A 11 14.57 14.69 -35.18
CA SER A 11 15.11 15.96 -35.68
C SER A 11 14.38 17.19 -35.13
N TYR A 12 13.12 17.06 -34.71
CA TYR A 12 12.37 18.14 -34.06
C TYR A 12 12.95 18.53 -32.69
N ASN A 13 13.64 17.61 -32.00
CA ASN A 13 14.33 17.88 -30.74
C ASN A 13 15.47 18.91 -30.87
N ASP A 14 15.97 19.18 -32.08
CA ASP A 14 17.13 20.06 -32.28
C ASP A 14 16.78 21.54 -32.56
N ILE A 15 15.55 21.84 -32.99
CA ILE A 15 15.24 23.12 -33.69
C ILE A 15 14.63 24.21 -32.79
N HIS A 16 14.10 23.92 -31.60
CA HIS A 16 13.48 24.93 -30.73
C HIS A 16 14.09 25.00 -29.33
N ARG A 17 15.24 25.70 -29.25
CA ARG A 17 16.01 25.93 -28.02
C ARG A 17 15.59 27.24 -27.33
N ARG A 18 14.85 27.17 -26.21
CA ARG A 18 14.76 28.25 -25.20
C ARG A 18 15.63 27.88 -23.99
N LYS A 19 16.45 28.83 -23.51
CA LYS A 19 17.55 28.59 -22.56
C LYS A 19 17.13 28.20 -21.12
N ASP A 20 15.89 28.51 -20.70
CA ASP A 20 15.49 28.43 -19.27
C ASP A 20 14.26 27.56 -18.94
N SER A 21 13.85 26.66 -19.85
CA SER A 21 12.81 25.64 -19.57
C SER A 21 13.47 24.28 -19.35
N PRO A 22 12.94 23.41 -18.46
CA PRO A 22 13.27 21.98 -18.49
C PRO A 22 13.15 21.50 -19.94
N ARG A 23 14.23 20.92 -20.49
CA ARG A 23 14.20 20.44 -21.87
C ARG A 23 13.18 19.30 -21.93
N SER A 24 12.22 19.38 -22.85
CA SER A 24 11.29 18.28 -23.06
C SER A 24 12.02 17.10 -23.67
N THR A 25 11.67 15.89 -23.22
CA THR A 25 12.17 14.62 -23.77
C THR A 25 10.98 13.71 -24.06
N PHE A 26 11.12 12.79 -25.02
CA PHE A 26 10.02 11.94 -25.46
C PHE A 26 10.37 10.46 -25.31
N LEU A 27 9.38 9.65 -24.93
CA LEU A 27 9.43 8.21 -24.89
C LEU A 27 8.23 7.66 -25.66
N ILE A 28 8.50 6.82 -26.65
CA ILE A 28 7.48 6.09 -27.40
C ILE A 28 7.53 4.66 -26.89
N ALA A 29 6.50 4.24 -26.16
CA ALA A 29 6.40 2.92 -25.56
C ALA A 29 5.16 2.19 -26.11
N SER A 30 5.03 0.90 -25.81
CA SER A 30 3.90 0.06 -26.24
C SER A 30 2.53 0.56 -25.76
N THR A 31 2.51 1.41 -24.75
CA THR A 31 1.29 2.00 -24.16
C THR A 31 1.01 3.44 -24.62
N GLY A 32 1.93 4.09 -25.33
CA GLY A 32 1.69 5.41 -25.91
C GLY A 32 2.94 6.28 -26.08
N ILE A 33 2.71 7.56 -26.37
CA ILE A 33 3.76 8.57 -26.56
C ILE A 33 3.77 9.51 -25.35
N TYR A 34 4.90 9.60 -24.66
CA TYR A 34 5.05 10.32 -23.40
C TYR A 34 6.05 11.46 -23.53
N ARG A 35 5.64 12.67 -23.13
CA ARG A 35 6.53 13.83 -22.98
C ARG A 35 6.99 13.92 -21.52
N GLY A 36 8.24 13.56 -21.28
CA GLY A 36 8.93 13.70 -19.99
C GLY A 36 9.62 15.05 -19.84
N LYS A 37 10.42 15.17 -18.78
CA LYS A 37 11.24 16.35 -18.48
C LYS A 37 12.69 15.96 -18.27
N ARG A 38 13.62 16.77 -18.79
CA ARG A 38 15.04 16.66 -18.51
C ARG A 38 15.42 17.61 -17.39
N ILE A 39 16.04 17.07 -16.34
CA ILE A 39 16.55 17.84 -15.20
C ILE A 39 18.08 17.82 -15.20
N LYS A 40 18.69 18.96 -14.84
CA LYS A 40 20.13 19.02 -14.60
C LYS A 40 20.40 18.49 -13.20
N TYR A 41 21.34 17.57 -13.10
CA TYR A 41 21.84 16.99 -11.85
C TYR A 41 23.28 17.43 -11.61
N ARG A 42 23.92 16.94 -10.54
CA ARG A 42 25.31 17.30 -10.19
C ARG A 42 26.29 16.94 -11.32
N ASN A 43 27.43 17.63 -11.37
CA ASN A 43 28.54 17.37 -12.32
C ASN A 43 28.15 17.43 -13.80
N ASP A 44 27.27 18.37 -14.17
CA ASP A 44 26.74 18.55 -15.54
C ASP A 44 26.08 17.29 -16.12
N ARG A 45 25.65 16.34 -15.27
CA ARG A 45 24.84 15.20 -15.67
C ARG A 45 23.38 15.63 -15.83
N TYR A 46 22.66 14.95 -16.70
CA TYR A 46 21.23 15.14 -16.89
C TYR A 46 20.47 13.84 -16.62
N ILE A 47 19.29 13.96 -16.04
CA ILE A 47 18.33 12.86 -15.88
C ILE A 47 17.08 13.20 -16.68
N ASP A 48 16.64 12.26 -17.51
CA ASP A 48 15.33 12.27 -18.12
C ASP A 48 14.34 11.56 -17.19
N GLN A 49 13.30 12.28 -16.79
CA GLN A 49 12.21 11.78 -15.97
C GLN A 49 10.94 11.61 -16.80
N PHE A 50 10.36 10.41 -16.73
CA PHE A 50 9.02 10.13 -17.23
C PHE A 50 8.17 9.61 -16.08
N LEU A 51 7.30 10.46 -15.56
CA LEU A 51 6.53 10.20 -14.33
C LEU A 51 5.07 9.90 -14.69
N GLY A 52 4.45 8.93 -14.03
CA GLY A 52 3.04 8.59 -14.22
C GLY A 52 2.72 7.89 -15.54
N ILE A 53 3.61 7.02 -16.03
CA ILE A 53 3.33 6.18 -17.21
C ILE A 53 2.44 5.01 -16.79
N TYR A 54 1.26 4.89 -17.37
CA TYR A 54 0.39 3.74 -17.16
C TYR A 54 0.90 2.50 -17.91
N TYR A 55 1.20 1.44 -17.17
CA TYR A 55 1.69 0.16 -17.72
C TYR A 55 0.55 -0.86 -17.89
N ALA A 56 -0.51 -0.74 -17.08
CA ALA A 56 -1.68 -1.61 -17.11
C ALA A 56 -2.97 -0.82 -16.84
N GLU A 57 -4.11 -1.48 -16.99
CA GLU A 57 -5.42 -0.99 -16.57
C GLU A 57 -6.16 -2.05 -15.75
N ILE A 58 -7.02 -1.58 -14.84
CA ILE A 58 -7.82 -2.42 -13.96
C ILE A 58 -9.23 -2.52 -14.59
N PRO A 59 -9.61 -3.67 -15.17
CA PRO A 59 -10.92 -3.81 -15.84
C PRO A 59 -12.08 -3.85 -14.83
N GLY A 60 -11.82 -4.38 -13.64
CA GLY A 60 -12.74 -4.43 -12.50
C GLY A 60 -11.96 -4.51 -11.19
N SER A 61 -12.58 -4.10 -10.08
CA SER A 61 -11.92 -3.97 -8.77
C SER A 61 -11.34 -5.26 -8.20
N LEU A 62 -11.84 -6.42 -8.64
CA LEU A 62 -11.34 -7.74 -8.26
C LEU A 62 -11.12 -8.61 -9.51
N GLU A 63 -10.44 -8.02 -10.48
CA GLU A 63 -10.04 -8.69 -11.71
C GLU A 63 -8.52 -8.55 -11.93
N LYS A 64 -7.93 -9.51 -12.64
CA LYS A 64 -6.53 -9.42 -13.07
C LYS A 64 -6.34 -8.13 -13.89
N PRO A 65 -5.20 -7.45 -13.72
CA PRO A 65 -4.90 -6.28 -14.53
C PRO A 65 -4.68 -6.74 -15.98
N ILE A 66 -4.94 -5.84 -16.93
CA ILE A 66 -4.68 -6.09 -18.35
C ILE A 66 -3.68 -5.06 -18.87
N LYS A 67 -2.93 -5.45 -19.91
CA LYS A 67 -1.97 -4.54 -20.55
C LYS A 67 -2.68 -3.29 -21.06
N LYS A 68 -2.10 -2.12 -20.79
CA LYS A 68 -2.68 -0.86 -21.25
C LYS A 68 -2.61 -0.79 -22.78
N ARG A 69 -3.70 -0.42 -23.43
CA ARG A 69 -3.72 -0.23 -24.90
C ARG A 69 -2.89 0.99 -25.30
N PHE A 70 -2.28 0.93 -26.49
CA PHE A 70 -1.53 2.05 -27.05
C PHE A 70 -2.42 3.29 -27.22
N ASN A 71 -1.94 4.44 -26.72
CA ASN A 71 -2.59 5.73 -26.92
C ASN A 71 -1.84 6.58 -27.95
N TYR A 72 -2.52 6.97 -29.03
CA TYR A 72 -1.95 7.79 -30.11
C TYR A 72 -1.72 9.26 -29.73
N SER A 73 -2.31 9.74 -28.64
CA SER A 73 -2.12 11.11 -28.16
C SER A 73 -0.83 11.23 -27.32
N ILE A 74 -0.10 12.33 -27.49
CA ILE A 74 1.04 12.64 -26.63
C ILE A 74 0.54 12.95 -25.22
N LYS A 75 0.92 12.13 -24.24
CA LYS A 75 0.61 12.30 -22.82
C LYS A 75 1.76 13.01 -22.10
N SER A 76 1.43 13.91 -21.18
CA SER A 76 2.42 14.52 -20.30
C SER A 76 2.82 13.51 -19.22
N ALA A 77 4.12 13.19 -19.15
CA ALA A 77 4.73 12.33 -18.15
C ALA A 77 5.70 13.14 -17.26
N THR A 78 5.23 14.29 -16.77
CA THR A 78 6.05 15.24 -15.99
C THR A 78 5.68 15.31 -14.51
N ARG A 79 4.59 14.62 -14.13
CA ARG A 79 4.02 14.54 -12.79
C ARG A 79 3.74 13.07 -12.45
N TYR A 80 3.83 12.73 -11.18
CA TYR A 80 3.52 11.38 -10.69
C TYR A 80 2.07 11.01 -10.98
N GLY A 81 1.83 9.71 -11.20
CA GLY A 81 0.50 9.14 -11.20
C GLY A 81 -0.13 9.15 -9.79
N PRO A 82 -1.45 8.93 -9.69
CA PRO A 82 -2.14 8.87 -8.41
C PRO A 82 -1.71 7.64 -7.61
N TYR A 83 -1.80 7.74 -6.27
CA TYR A 83 -1.62 6.58 -5.39
C TYR A 83 -2.79 5.61 -5.55
N CYS A 84 -2.52 4.32 -5.38
CA CYS A 84 -3.60 3.34 -5.26
C CYS A 84 -4.37 3.55 -3.96
N MET A 85 -5.65 3.18 -3.96
CA MET A 85 -6.54 3.25 -2.79
C MET A 85 -5.89 2.57 -1.57
N GLN A 86 -5.80 3.30 -0.46
CA GLN A 86 -5.16 2.87 0.79
C GLN A 86 -5.72 3.65 2.00
N SER A 87 -5.54 3.14 3.22
CA SER A 87 -6.06 3.77 4.44
C SER A 87 -5.33 5.07 4.76
N LEU A 88 -6.10 6.17 4.89
CA LEU A 88 -5.61 7.48 5.32
C LEU A 88 -5.08 7.43 6.77
N PHE A 89 -5.76 6.71 7.67
CA PHE A 89 -5.36 6.60 9.08
C PHE A 89 -3.99 5.94 9.27
N MET A 90 -3.74 4.85 8.53
CA MET A 90 -2.43 4.19 8.51
C MET A 90 -1.35 5.07 7.89
N THR A 91 -1.74 5.80 6.86
CA THR A 91 -0.86 6.74 6.18
C THR A 91 -0.41 7.85 7.13
N GLU A 92 -1.34 8.51 7.82
CA GLU A 92 -1.07 9.62 8.75
C GLU A 92 -0.16 9.24 9.92
N ASN A 93 -0.33 8.03 10.46
CA ASN A 93 0.36 7.58 11.68
C ASN A 93 1.74 6.92 11.44
N LEU A 94 2.10 6.64 10.19
CA LEU A 94 3.42 6.09 9.86
C LEU A 94 4.34 7.20 9.34
N SER A 95 5.67 7.05 9.49
CA SER A 95 6.67 8.07 9.08
C SER A 95 6.62 8.46 7.59
N TYR A 96 5.80 7.79 6.78
CA TYR A 96 5.49 8.14 5.39
C TYR A 96 4.35 9.18 5.23
N GLY A 97 3.60 9.47 6.30
CA GLY A 97 2.32 10.18 6.25
C GLY A 97 2.37 11.61 5.72
N SER A 98 3.42 12.37 6.07
CA SER A 98 3.55 13.75 5.58
C SER A 98 3.76 13.84 4.06
N PHE A 99 4.25 12.77 3.40
CA PHE A 99 4.52 12.73 1.96
C PHE A 99 3.36 12.19 1.12
N VAL A 100 2.54 11.29 1.68
CA VAL A 100 1.40 10.69 0.96
C VAL A 100 0.19 11.64 0.95
N MET A 101 0.01 12.44 2.01
CA MET A 101 -1.16 13.33 2.22
C MET A 101 -1.32 14.48 1.21
N GLN A 102 -0.37 14.66 0.28
CA GLN A 102 -0.44 15.70 -0.76
C GLN A 102 -0.96 15.20 -2.12
N ASN A 103 -1.33 13.92 -2.26
CA ASN A 103 -1.65 13.33 -3.56
C ASN A 103 -3.04 12.70 -3.64
N ASN A 104 -3.61 12.69 -4.85
CA ASN A 104 -4.91 12.10 -5.14
C ASN A 104 -4.83 10.57 -5.16
N PHE A 105 -5.68 9.89 -4.39
CA PHE A 105 -5.93 8.46 -4.51
C PHE A 105 -6.85 8.17 -5.71
N ASN A 106 -6.57 7.09 -6.43
CA ASN A 106 -7.40 6.67 -7.57
C ASN A 106 -7.40 5.15 -7.72
N ASN A 107 -8.49 4.60 -8.28
CA ASN A 107 -8.54 3.22 -8.73
C ASN A 107 -7.70 3.02 -10.00
N ASP A 108 -7.58 4.02 -10.88
CA ASP A 108 -6.67 3.99 -12.02
C ASP A 108 -5.27 4.45 -11.59
N CYS A 109 -4.56 3.56 -10.89
CA CYS A 109 -3.28 3.86 -10.24
C CYS A 109 -2.07 3.08 -10.79
N LEU A 110 -2.27 2.12 -11.72
CA LEU A 110 -1.23 1.23 -12.25
C LEU A 110 -0.25 1.98 -13.15
N SER A 111 0.64 2.72 -12.52
CA SER A 111 1.57 3.63 -13.15
C SER A 111 2.99 3.41 -12.63
N LEU A 112 3.97 3.76 -13.45
CA LEU A 112 5.39 3.72 -13.14
C LEU A 112 6.07 5.04 -13.48
N ASN A 113 7.23 5.25 -12.87
CA ASN A 113 8.09 6.40 -13.07
C ASN A 113 9.47 5.91 -13.52
N ILE A 114 10.01 6.48 -14.59
CA ILE A 114 11.32 6.14 -15.14
C ILE A 114 12.28 7.30 -14.91
N TYR A 115 13.40 6.99 -14.27
CA TYR A 115 14.54 7.88 -14.08
C TYR A 115 15.68 7.34 -14.91
N ARG A 116 15.97 8.02 -16.01
CA ARG A 116 16.94 7.58 -17.01
C ARG A 116 18.13 8.54 -17.04
N PRO A 117 19.37 8.06 -16.86
CA PRO A 117 20.56 8.88 -17.06
C PRO A 117 20.72 9.29 -18.52
N ASP A 118 21.51 10.32 -18.78
CA ASP A 118 21.73 10.82 -20.14
C ASP A 118 22.22 9.70 -21.07
N LEU A 119 21.49 9.43 -22.14
CA LEU A 119 21.85 8.42 -23.13
C LEU A 119 22.78 9.05 -24.15
N ARG A 120 24.04 8.57 -24.25
CA ARG A 120 24.94 9.01 -25.32
C ARG A 120 24.89 8.04 -26.50
N TYR A 121 25.00 8.58 -27.71
CA TYR A 121 25.03 7.77 -28.92
C TYR A 121 26.20 6.76 -28.86
N GLY A 122 25.92 5.50 -29.16
CA GLY A 122 26.90 4.41 -29.10
C GLY A 122 27.18 3.84 -27.71
N GLU A 123 26.54 4.34 -26.64
CA GLU A 123 26.67 3.73 -25.32
C GLU A 123 25.97 2.36 -25.22
N LYS A 124 26.51 1.52 -24.34
CA LYS A 124 25.88 0.25 -23.98
C LYS A 124 24.54 0.51 -23.28
N ARG A 125 23.56 -0.35 -23.55
CA ARG A 125 22.28 -0.36 -22.83
C ARG A 125 22.52 -0.54 -21.33
N LYS A 126 21.79 0.25 -20.54
CA LYS A 126 21.95 0.31 -19.08
C LYS A 126 21.18 -0.82 -18.39
N ALA A 127 21.63 -1.22 -17.21
CA ALA A 127 20.82 -2.07 -16.35
C ALA A 127 19.55 -1.33 -15.90
N ILE A 128 18.49 -2.07 -15.62
CA ILE A 128 17.21 -1.52 -15.16
C ILE A 128 16.92 -2.07 -13.78
N MET A 129 16.68 -1.19 -12.81
CA MET A 129 16.19 -1.57 -11.48
C MET A 129 14.71 -1.18 -11.37
N LEU A 130 13.82 -2.16 -11.22
CA LEU A 130 12.43 -1.93 -10.84
C LEU A 130 12.30 -2.03 -9.33
N PHE A 131 11.89 -0.94 -8.69
CA PHE A 131 11.72 -0.86 -7.24
C PHE A 131 10.25 -1.05 -6.82
N SER A 132 10.01 -2.06 -5.99
CA SER A 132 8.73 -2.32 -5.31
C SER A 132 8.77 -1.75 -3.89
N HIS A 133 7.85 -0.83 -3.59
CA HIS A 133 7.81 -0.16 -2.30
C HIS A 133 7.27 -1.07 -1.18
N GLY A 134 7.68 -0.77 0.06
CA GLY A 134 7.13 -1.37 1.27
C GLY A 134 5.80 -0.74 1.70
N GLY A 135 5.38 -1.01 2.94
CA GLY A 135 4.13 -0.53 3.51
C GLY A 135 3.11 -1.64 3.80
N SER A 136 3.60 -2.82 4.18
CA SER A 136 2.79 -4.00 4.55
C SER A 136 1.78 -4.43 3.47
N ASN A 137 2.03 -4.12 2.19
CA ASN A 137 1.07 -4.28 1.10
C ASN A 137 -0.26 -3.54 1.31
N GLN A 138 -0.32 -2.59 2.25
CA GLN A 138 -1.53 -1.87 2.62
C GLN A 138 -1.45 -0.37 2.28
N ILE A 139 -0.25 0.20 2.33
CA ILE A 139 0.05 1.60 2.00
C ILE A 139 1.32 1.72 1.15
N GLY A 140 1.60 2.93 0.67
CA GLY A 140 2.81 3.28 -0.07
C GLY A 140 2.52 3.70 -1.51
N GLY A 141 3.60 4.01 -2.24
CA GLY A 141 3.56 4.36 -3.66
C GLY A 141 4.95 4.62 -4.21
N GLY A 142 5.12 4.42 -5.51
CA GLY A 142 6.40 4.60 -6.20
C GLY A 142 6.93 6.03 -6.15
N SER A 143 6.05 7.03 -6.06
CA SER A 143 6.44 8.46 -5.99
C SER A 143 7.11 8.86 -4.67
N LEU A 144 7.09 7.99 -3.65
CA LEU A 144 7.85 8.18 -2.41
C LEU A 144 9.37 8.04 -2.62
N PHE A 145 9.80 7.46 -3.75
CA PHE A 145 11.19 7.14 -4.01
C PHE A 145 11.66 7.85 -5.29
N ASP A 146 12.42 8.94 -5.14
CA ASP A 146 13.05 9.59 -6.30
C ASP A 146 14.30 8.82 -6.75
N GLY A 147 14.21 8.16 -7.90
CA GLY A 147 15.29 7.38 -8.49
C GLY A 147 16.43 8.20 -9.10
N SER A 148 16.34 9.53 -9.15
CA SER A 148 17.28 10.38 -9.91
C SER A 148 18.73 10.25 -9.44
N ILE A 149 18.96 10.17 -8.12
CA ILE A 149 20.32 10.10 -7.56
C ILE A 149 20.97 8.78 -7.98
N LEU A 150 20.27 7.67 -7.75
CA LEU A 150 20.77 6.35 -8.08
C LEU A 150 20.91 6.16 -9.58
N ALA A 151 20.00 6.71 -10.39
CA ALA A 151 20.12 6.70 -11.83
C ALA A 151 21.37 7.47 -12.30
N SER A 152 21.65 8.62 -11.68
CA SER A 152 22.79 9.47 -12.05
C SER A 152 24.14 8.91 -11.62
N GLU A 153 24.25 8.45 -10.38
CA GLU A 153 25.52 7.99 -9.79
C GLU A 153 25.82 6.53 -10.13
N GLY A 154 24.78 5.69 -10.20
CA GLY A 154 24.91 4.28 -10.56
C GLY A 154 24.99 4.02 -12.06
N ASP A 155 24.71 5.03 -12.90
CA ASP A 155 24.60 4.89 -14.36
C ASP A 155 23.66 3.72 -14.76
N ILE A 156 22.51 3.66 -14.11
CA ILE A 156 21.44 2.68 -14.35
C ILE A 156 20.10 3.37 -14.57
N ILE A 157 19.15 2.69 -15.18
CA ILE A 157 17.76 3.17 -15.21
C ILE A 157 17.07 2.70 -13.94
N VAL A 158 16.43 3.63 -13.23
CA VAL A 158 15.61 3.31 -12.06
C VAL A 158 14.15 3.48 -12.43
N VAL A 159 13.34 2.48 -12.09
CA VAL A 159 11.90 2.49 -12.28
C VAL A 159 11.23 2.27 -10.92
N THR A 160 10.27 3.10 -10.58
CA THR A 160 9.41 2.91 -9.39
C THR A 160 7.97 2.72 -9.85
N MET A 161 7.19 1.91 -9.17
CA MET A 161 5.81 1.61 -9.59
C MET A 161 4.80 1.77 -8.45
N ASN A 162 3.54 1.94 -8.84
CA ASN A 162 2.38 1.72 -8.00
C ASN A 162 1.74 0.38 -8.38
N PHE A 163 1.21 -0.34 -7.40
CA PHE A 163 0.44 -1.57 -7.56
C PHE A 163 -0.73 -1.57 -6.57
N ARG A 164 -1.79 -2.34 -6.81
CA ARG A 164 -2.94 -2.39 -5.89
C ARG A 164 -2.50 -2.90 -4.51
N LEU A 165 -3.04 -2.25 -3.49
CA LEU A 165 -2.74 -2.52 -2.07
C LEU A 165 -3.98 -3.05 -1.38
N ASN A 166 -3.85 -3.47 -0.11
CA ASN A 166 -4.92 -3.96 0.76
C ASN A 166 -5.84 -4.97 0.07
N TYR A 167 -7.14 -5.00 0.38
CA TYR A 167 -8.09 -5.89 -0.26
C TYR A 167 -8.22 -5.63 -1.78
N HIS A 168 -7.88 -4.42 -2.28
CA HIS A 168 -7.88 -4.17 -3.72
C HIS A 168 -6.81 -5.01 -4.44
N GLY A 169 -5.70 -5.29 -3.76
CA GLY A 169 -4.58 -6.08 -4.29
C GLY A 169 -4.57 -7.54 -3.83
N PHE A 170 -5.12 -7.85 -2.65
CA PHE A 170 -4.80 -9.10 -1.94
C PHE A 170 -6.00 -9.69 -1.18
N LEU A 171 -7.24 -9.31 -1.49
CA LEU A 171 -8.41 -10.03 -0.98
C LEU A 171 -8.47 -11.41 -1.60
N SER A 172 -8.64 -12.44 -0.77
CA SER A 172 -8.77 -13.82 -1.21
C SER A 172 -9.67 -14.61 -0.25
N SER A 173 -10.35 -15.62 -0.77
CA SER A 173 -10.98 -16.68 0.02
C SER A 173 -10.05 -17.87 0.25
N GLY A 174 -9.01 -18.04 -0.58
CA GLY A 174 -8.14 -19.22 -0.58
C GLY A 174 -8.84 -20.55 -0.89
N ASP A 175 -10.08 -20.53 -1.38
CA ASP A 175 -10.85 -21.74 -1.70
C ASP A 175 -11.18 -21.85 -3.19
N ASP A 176 -10.44 -22.73 -3.89
CA ASP A 176 -10.62 -23.07 -5.30
C ASP A 176 -11.99 -23.74 -5.60
N ARG A 177 -12.75 -24.12 -4.57
CA ARG A 177 -14.09 -24.73 -4.67
C ARG A 177 -15.21 -23.70 -4.74
N ILE A 178 -14.94 -22.42 -4.47
CA ILE A 178 -15.89 -21.32 -4.72
C ILE A 178 -15.94 -21.07 -6.24
N LYS A 179 -16.50 -22.04 -6.96
CA LYS A 179 -16.68 -22.02 -8.42
C LYS A 179 -18.06 -21.43 -8.71
N GLY A 180 -18.10 -20.33 -9.45
CA GLY A 180 -19.36 -19.71 -9.88
C GLY A 180 -19.22 -18.26 -10.33
N ILE A 181 -18.13 -17.58 -9.95
CA ILE A 181 -17.79 -16.25 -10.43
C ILE A 181 -16.32 -16.26 -10.80
N ASN A 182 -16.02 -16.06 -12.08
CA ASN A 182 -14.66 -16.15 -12.64
C ASN A 182 -13.63 -15.18 -12.02
N SER A 183 -14.06 -14.27 -11.12
CA SER A 183 -13.22 -13.30 -10.41
C SER A 183 -12.98 -13.63 -8.93
N LEU A 184 -13.71 -14.60 -8.34
CA LEU A 184 -13.57 -14.99 -6.92
C LEU A 184 -12.44 -15.99 -6.67
N LEU A 185 -11.96 -16.64 -7.73
CA LEU A 185 -10.83 -17.57 -7.70
C LEU A 185 -9.49 -16.85 -7.84
N LEU A 186 -9.50 -15.60 -8.32
CA LEU A 186 -8.28 -14.88 -8.67
C LEU A 186 -7.84 -14.02 -7.48
N SER A 187 -6.66 -14.33 -6.96
CA SER A 187 -6.04 -13.63 -5.84
C SER A 187 -4.77 -12.91 -6.33
N ASN A 188 -4.01 -12.33 -5.40
CA ASN A 188 -2.68 -11.80 -5.70
C ASN A 188 -2.68 -10.69 -6.78
N PHE A 189 -3.76 -9.93 -6.93
CA PHE A 189 -3.86 -8.86 -7.90
C PHE A 189 -2.72 -7.83 -7.82
N GLY A 190 -2.27 -7.50 -6.60
CA GLY A 190 -1.11 -6.64 -6.40
C GLY A 190 0.21 -7.26 -6.90
N LEU A 191 0.35 -8.60 -6.90
CA LEU A 191 1.50 -9.28 -7.52
C LEU A 191 1.35 -9.33 -9.05
N TRP A 192 0.15 -9.61 -9.56
CA TRP A 192 -0.15 -9.52 -11.00
C TRP A 192 0.14 -8.12 -11.55
N ASP A 193 -0.22 -7.06 -10.82
CA ASP A 193 0.07 -5.69 -11.19
C ASP A 193 1.59 -5.48 -11.32
N GLN A 194 2.39 -5.99 -10.39
CA GLN A 194 3.84 -5.87 -10.44
C GLN A 194 4.46 -6.71 -11.56
N LEU A 195 3.92 -7.91 -11.84
CA LEU A 195 4.34 -8.74 -12.96
C LEU A 195 4.07 -8.04 -14.30
N LEU A 196 2.91 -7.39 -14.48
CA LEU A 196 2.64 -6.62 -15.70
C LEU A 196 3.58 -5.40 -15.84
N ALA A 197 4.04 -4.81 -14.73
CA ALA A 197 5.08 -3.78 -14.79
C ALA A 197 6.43 -4.37 -15.26
N VAL A 198 6.78 -5.58 -14.82
CA VAL A 198 7.96 -6.31 -15.31
C VAL A 198 7.85 -6.59 -16.81
N GLU A 199 6.73 -7.13 -17.26
CA GLU A 199 6.48 -7.39 -18.69
C GLU A 199 6.59 -6.10 -19.51
N TRP A 200 5.96 -5.02 -19.04
CA TRP A 200 6.03 -3.73 -19.72
C TRP A 200 7.47 -3.23 -19.83
N ILE A 201 8.26 -3.33 -18.75
CA ILE A 201 9.67 -2.93 -18.77
C ILE A 201 10.47 -3.81 -19.73
N HIS A 202 10.26 -5.12 -19.72
CA HIS A 202 10.95 -6.05 -20.60
C HIS A 202 10.66 -5.75 -22.08
N GLU A 203 9.40 -5.49 -22.43
CA GLU A 203 8.98 -5.10 -23.78
C GLU A 203 9.56 -3.74 -24.21
N ASN A 204 9.63 -2.77 -23.29
CA ASN A 204 9.96 -1.38 -23.61
C ASN A 204 11.41 -0.99 -23.31
N ALA A 205 12.21 -1.84 -22.67
CA ALA A 205 13.56 -1.56 -22.16
C ALA A 205 14.43 -0.79 -23.16
N HIS A 206 14.50 -1.30 -24.38
CA HIS A 206 15.32 -0.75 -25.45
C HIS A 206 14.89 0.67 -25.89
N LEU A 207 13.61 1.03 -25.72
CA LEU A 207 13.04 2.33 -26.11
C LEU A 207 13.47 3.46 -25.16
N PHE A 208 13.87 3.11 -23.94
CA PHE A 208 14.44 4.05 -22.98
C PHE A 208 15.90 3.75 -22.62
N GLY A 209 16.62 3.03 -23.48
CA GLY A 209 18.07 2.83 -23.37
C GLY A 209 18.50 1.74 -22.37
N GLY A 210 17.55 0.93 -21.89
CA GLY A 210 17.79 -0.19 -20.99
C GLY A 210 17.99 -1.52 -21.72
N ASP A 211 18.60 -2.47 -21.02
CA ASP A 211 18.82 -3.84 -21.48
C ASP A 211 17.78 -4.78 -20.88
N PRO A 212 16.90 -5.41 -21.68
CA PRO A 212 15.87 -6.33 -21.16
C PRO A 212 16.47 -7.56 -20.48
N HIS A 213 17.74 -7.91 -20.74
CA HIS A 213 18.42 -9.03 -20.08
C HIS A 213 19.14 -8.64 -18.78
N ARG A 214 19.07 -7.36 -18.39
CA ARG A 214 19.69 -6.83 -17.16
C ARG A 214 18.68 -6.10 -16.29
N ILE A 215 17.51 -6.73 -16.12
CA ILE A 215 16.48 -6.28 -15.19
C ILE A 215 16.74 -6.87 -13.79
N VAL A 216 16.75 -5.99 -12.80
CA VAL A 216 16.84 -6.30 -11.37
C VAL A 216 15.55 -5.87 -10.71
N LEU A 217 14.92 -6.77 -9.95
CA LEU A 217 13.85 -6.40 -9.04
C LEU A 217 14.47 -6.03 -7.70
N ALA A 218 14.10 -4.89 -7.15
CA ALA A 218 14.53 -4.45 -5.83
C ALA A 218 13.31 -4.11 -4.98
N GLY A 219 13.34 -4.43 -3.70
CA GLY A 219 12.24 -4.10 -2.80
C GLY A 219 12.66 -3.95 -1.36
N HIS A 220 11.84 -3.24 -0.59
CA HIS A 220 12.02 -3.05 0.84
C HIS A 220 10.77 -3.53 1.62
N SER A 221 10.95 -4.21 2.75
CA SER A 221 9.87 -4.69 3.61
C SER A 221 8.87 -5.56 2.81
N ALA A 222 7.57 -5.24 2.79
CA ALA A 222 6.58 -5.94 1.96
C ALA A 222 6.95 -5.98 0.47
N GLY A 223 7.55 -4.92 -0.06
CA GLY A 223 8.06 -4.89 -1.42
C GLY A 223 9.21 -5.88 -1.64
N ALA A 224 10.04 -6.12 -0.63
CA ALA A 224 11.10 -7.14 -0.66
C ALA A 224 10.51 -8.56 -0.72
N GLY A 225 9.45 -8.81 0.06
CA GLY A 225 8.65 -10.04 -0.06
C GLY A 225 8.11 -10.21 -1.47
N ASN A 226 7.41 -9.20 -1.99
CA ASN A 226 6.82 -9.22 -3.33
C ASN A 226 7.85 -9.52 -4.44
N VAL A 227 9.03 -8.89 -4.42
CA VAL A 227 10.05 -9.13 -5.47
C VAL A 227 10.71 -10.51 -5.39
N MET A 228 10.59 -11.23 -4.26
CA MET A 228 10.91 -12.65 -4.21
C MET A 228 9.78 -13.54 -4.72
N LEU A 229 8.51 -13.13 -4.56
CA LEU A 229 7.35 -13.87 -5.06
C LEU A 229 7.14 -13.73 -6.58
N ILE A 230 7.51 -12.60 -7.18
CA ILE A 230 7.32 -12.37 -8.62
C ILE A 230 8.06 -13.41 -9.48
N PRO A 231 9.36 -13.70 -9.29
CA PRO A 231 10.06 -14.71 -10.09
C PRO A 231 9.65 -16.15 -9.78
N ALA A 232 8.98 -16.41 -8.65
CA ALA A 232 8.37 -17.71 -8.37
C ALA A 232 7.20 -18.04 -9.30
N SER A 233 6.57 -17.01 -9.89
CA SER A 233 5.47 -17.21 -10.80
C SER A 233 5.95 -17.79 -12.13
N PRO A 234 5.27 -18.82 -12.69
CA PRO A 234 5.65 -19.39 -14.00
C PRO A 234 5.57 -18.35 -15.13
N TYR A 235 4.79 -17.29 -14.95
CA TYR A 235 4.64 -16.19 -15.89
C TYR A 235 5.84 -15.24 -15.93
N CYS A 236 6.78 -15.31 -14.98
CA CYS A 236 7.95 -14.43 -14.92
C CYS A 236 9.22 -15.02 -15.57
N HIS A 237 9.16 -16.27 -16.03
CA HIS A 237 10.33 -17.03 -16.42
C HIS A 237 11.17 -16.33 -17.51
N GLY A 238 12.46 -16.14 -17.24
CA GLY A 238 13.43 -15.54 -18.16
C GLY A 238 13.41 -14.01 -18.27
N MET A 239 12.50 -13.30 -17.59
CA MET A 239 12.44 -11.82 -17.65
C MET A 239 13.34 -11.12 -16.63
N ILE A 240 13.63 -11.77 -15.51
CA ILE A 240 14.40 -11.20 -14.38
C ILE A 240 15.72 -11.92 -14.22
N LYS A 241 16.79 -11.15 -14.00
CA LYS A 241 18.13 -11.71 -13.77
C LYS A 241 18.57 -11.65 -12.31
N ARG A 242 18.11 -10.67 -11.55
CA ARG A 242 18.51 -10.48 -10.14
C ARG A 242 17.39 -9.96 -9.27
N VAL A 243 17.47 -10.28 -7.99
CA VAL A 243 16.59 -9.78 -6.94
C VAL A 243 17.42 -9.16 -5.82
N ILE A 244 17.02 -7.96 -5.38
CA ILE A 244 17.54 -7.26 -4.21
C ILE A 244 16.43 -7.19 -3.16
N SER A 245 16.62 -7.88 -2.04
CA SER A 245 15.64 -8.02 -0.96
C SER A 245 16.12 -7.31 0.31
N GLN A 246 15.53 -6.17 0.64
CA GLN A 246 15.93 -5.37 1.80
C GLN A 246 14.91 -5.53 2.93
N SER A 247 15.31 -6.14 4.04
CA SER A 247 14.49 -6.26 5.25
C SER A 247 13.14 -6.97 5.01
N GLY A 248 13.16 -8.02 4.18
CA GLY A 248 11.99 -8.84 3.87
C GLY A 248 12.33 -10.00 2.94
N THR A 249 11.50 -11.04 2.95
CA THR A 249 11.68 -12.23 2.12
C THR A 249 10.34 -12.91 1.84
N GLY A 250 10.21 -13.68 0.76
CA GLY A 250 9.02 -14.51 0.51
C GLY A 250 8.70 -15.55 1.60
N LEU A 251 9.66 -15.86 2.47
CA LEU A 251 9.52 -16.76 3.64
C LEU A 251 9.13 -16.03 4.94
N ALA A 252 8.96 -14.70 4.92
CA ALA A 252 8.59 -14.00 6.13
C ALA A 252 7.14 -14.35 6.52
N PRO A 253 6.80 -14.48 7.82
CA PRO A 253 5.46 -14.87 8.26
C PRO A 253 4.32 -13.95 7.78
N TRP A 254 4.67 -12.73 7.38
CA TRP A 254 3.75 -11.70 6.86
C TRP A 254 3.78 -11.56 5.32
N SER A 255 4.55 -12.39 4.61
CA SER A 255 4.63 -12.35 3.14
C SER A 255 3.58 -13.20 2.45
N ILE A 256 3.07 -14.24 3.11
CA ILE A 256 1.99 -15.10 2.63
C ILE A 256 0.95 -15.26 3.74
N ASN A 257 -0.32 -15.11 3.40
CA ASN A 257 -1.44 -15.43 4.27
C ASN A 257 -1.86 -16.89 4.06
N HIS A 258 -1.76 -17.70 5.11
CA HIS A 258 -2.15 -19.11 5.09
C HIS A 258 -3.61 -19.35 5.48
N HIS A 259 -4.30 -18.33 6.00
CA HIS A 259 -5.69 -18.43 6.47
C HIS A 259 -6.54 -17.25 5.96
N PRO A 260 -6.64 -17.04 4.62
CA PRO A 260 -7.28 -15.87 4.03
C PRO A 260 -8.77 -15.69 4.42
N MET A 261 -9.46 -16.77 4.78
CA MET A 261 -10.84 -16.71 5.27
C MET A 261 -11.02 -15.91 6.56
N LYS A 262 -9.99 -15.77 7.41
CA LYS A 262 -10.08 -14.93 8.62
C LYS A 262 -10.35 -13.47 8.29
N LEU A 263 -9.74 -12.94 7.22
CA LEU A 263 -10.04 -11.60 6.73
C LEU A 263 -11.48 -11.50 6.23
N ILE A 264 -11.95 -12.49 5.47
CA ILE A 264 -13.34 -12.54 4.98
C ILE A 264 -14.35 -12.56 6.14
N GLU A 265 -14.09 -13.36 7.18
CA GLU A 265 -14.92 -13.44 8.38
C GLU A 265 -14.99 -12.10 9.12
N ARG A 266 -13.84 -11.43 9.31
CA ARG A 266 -13.78 -10.10 9.95
C ARG A 266 -14.57 -9.07 9.15
N LEU A 267 -14.33 -8.97 7.85
CA LEU A 267 -15.05 -8.05 6.96
C LEU A 267 -16.54 -8.37 6.90
N SER A 268 -16.91 -9.65 6.94
CA SER A 268 -18.31 -10.08 7.00
C SER A 268 -18.99 -9.57 8.28
N GLN A 269 -18.32 -9.60 9.43
CA GLN A 269 -18.85 -9.07 10.68
C GLN A 269 -18.94 -7.53 10.65
N GLU A 270 -17.91 -6.85 10.18
CA GLU A 270 -17.85 -5.39 10.12
C GLU A 270 -18.90 -4.80 9.17
N PHE A 271 -19.10 -5.40 8.00
CA PHE A 271 -20.09 -4.95 7.02
C PHE A 271 -21.46 -5.62 7.18
N ASN A 272 -21.65 -6.42 8.24
CA ASN A 272 -22.87 -7.19 8.47
C ASN A 272 -23.29 -8.05 7.26
N CYS A 273 -22.31 -8.63 6.57
CA CYS A 273 -22.47 -9.51 5.42
C CYS A 273 -22.62 -10.98 5.82
N ARG A 274 -23.52 -11.29 6.76
CA ARG A 274 -23.84 -12.66 7.18
C ARG A 274 -24.81 -13.29 6.16
N GLN A 275 -24.28 -13.86 5.09
CA GLN A 275 -25.09 -14.47 4.01
C GLN A 275 -25.11 -16.00 4.11
N LEU A 276 -26.00 -16.63 3.32
CA LEU A 276 -26.27 -18.08 3.35
C LEU A 276 -25.15 -18.91 2.70
N ASN A 277 -24.37 -18.31 1.81
CA ASN A 277 -23.21 -18.93 1.18
C ASN A 277 -22.03 -17.95 1.00
N GLU A 278 -20.85 -18.50 0.74
CA GLU A 278 -19.58 -17.75 0.66
C GLU A 278 -19.56 -16.76 -0.51
N THR A 279 -20.15 -17.13 -1.65
CA THR A 279 -20.26 -16.27 -2.83
C THR A 279 -21.05 -14.99 -2.53
N GLU A 280 -22.22 -15.13 -1.89
CA GLU A 280 -23.04 -13.98 -1.49
C GLU A 280 -22.35 -13.13 -0.42
N THR A 281 -21.66 -13.77 0.52
CA THR A 281 -20.87 -13.08 1.56
C THR A 281 -19.81 -12.20 0.91
N PHE A 282 -19.06 -12.76 -0.04
CA PHE A 282 -18.03 -12.03 -0.75
C PHE A 282 -18.60 -10.90 -1.61
N GLN A 283 -19.69 -11.14 -2.35
CA GLN A 283 -20.35 -10.08 -3.13
C GLN A 283 -20.87 -8.94 -2.24
N CYS A 284 -21.37 -9.26 -1.05
CA CYS A 284 -21.77 -8.27 -0.07
C CYS A 284 -20.55 -7.45 0.38
N ILE A 285 -19.47 -8.10 0.82
CA ILE A 285 -18.22 -7.43 1.22
C ILE A 285 -17.72 -6.54 0.07
N HIS A 286 -17.69 -7.05 -1.15
CA HIS A 286 -17.20 -6.31 -2.30
C HIS A 286 -18.00 -5.03 -2.56
N ARG A 287 -19.33 -5.10 -2.52
CA ARG A 287 -20.20 -3.93 -2.66
C ARG A 287 -19.99 -2.95 -1.52
N SER A 288 -19.94 -3.42 -0.28
CA SER A 288 -19.69 -2.58 0.89
C SER A 288 -18.37 -1.82 0.81
N LEU A 289 -17.31 -2.46 0.31
CA LEU A 289 -16.00 -1.85 0.08
C LEU A 289 -16.00 -0.79 -1.04
N GLN A 290 -16.87 -0.91 -2.03
CA GLN A 290 -17.02 0.09 -3.10
C GLN A 290 -17.86 1.29 -2.64
N ASP A 291 -18.96 1.02 -1.95
CA ASP A 291 -19.98 2.02 -1.58
C ASP A 291 -19.54 2.87 -0.38
N ASN A 292 -18.78 2.30 0.55
CA ASN A 292 -18.46 2.94 1.82
C ASN A 292 -16.97 3.28 1.96
N LYS A 293 -16.49 4.18 1.09
CA LYS A 293 -15.10 4.65 1.10
C LYS A 293 -14.65 5.22 2.45
N ALA A 294 -15.56 5.84 3.21
CA ALA A 294 -15.26 6.41 4.52
C ALA A 294 -14.94 5.34 5.58
N ASP A 295 -15.71 4.25 5.61
CA ASP A 295 -15.44 3.13 6.51
C ASP A 295 -14.23 2.32 6.05
N PHE A 296 -13.95 2.26 4.74
CA PHE A 296 -12.68 1.73 4.25
C PHE A 296 -11.47 2.48 4.82
N TYR A 297 -11.48 3.83 4.79
CA TYR A 297 -10.37 4.60 5.34
C TYR A 297 -10.18 4.37 6.85
N ARG A 298 -11.23 3.94 7.55
CA ARG A 298 -11.27 3.61 8.98
C ARG A 298 -11.03 2.14 9.29
N LEU A 299 -11.03 1.26 8.28
CA LEU A 299 -10.78 -0.16 8.45
C LEU A 299 -9.42 -0.33 9.12
N HIS A 300 -9.42 -0.82 10.35
CA HIS A 300 -8.20 -1.02 11.12
C HIS A 300 -7.48 -2.26 10.59
N LEU A 301 -6.74 -2.08 9.51
CA LEU A 301 -5.77 -3.07 9.07
C LEU A 301 -4.58 -2.98 10.01
N SER A 302 -4.39 -4.01 10.82
CA SER A 302 -3.31 -4.07 11.79
C SER A 302 -1.98 -4.22 11.05
N LEU A 303 -0.90 -3.64 11.59
CA LEU A 303 0.47 -3.96 11.15
C LEU A 303 0.97 -5.31 11.69
N SER A 304 0.10 -6.10 12.34
CA SER A 304 0.46 -7.41 12.88
C SER A 304 0.73 -8.44 11.80
N ILE A 305 1.54 -9.42 12.16
CA ILE A 305 1.76 -10.67 11.41
C ILE A 305 0.54 -11.60 11.36
N ALA A 306 -0.65 -11.08 11.68
CA ALA A 306 -1.85 -11.89 11.81
C ALA A 306 -2.41 -12.22 10.42
N ASP A 307 -2.96 -13.43 10.30
CA ASP A 307 -3.58 -13.93 9.08
C ASP A 307 -4.87 -13.18 8.66
N ASP A 308 -5.33 -12.20 9.44
CA ASP A 308 -6.47 -11.37 9.09
C ASP A 308 -6.06 -10.13 8.26
N ASN A 309 -4.85 -10.13 7.70
CA ASN A 309 -4.35 -9.09 6.81
C ASN A 309 -4.37 -9.50 5.33
N PRO A 310 -4.58 -8.52 4.43
CA PRO A 310 -4.60 -8.74 2.99
C PRO A 310 -3.16 -8.88 2.44
N TYR A 311 -2.57 -10.06 2.63
CA TYR A 311 -1.28 -10.45 2.08
C TYR A 311 -1.45 -11.43 0.91
N PRO A 312 -0.41 -11.64 0.08
CA PRO A 312 -0.41 -12.68 -0.93
C PRO A 312 -0.82 -14.05 -0.39
N VAL A 313 -1.40 -14.90 -1.22
CA VAL A 313 -1.81 -16.28 -0.89
C VAL A 313 -1.22 -17.27 -1.90
N ILE A 314 -1.17 -18.55 -1.55
CA ILE A 314 -0.93 -19.61 -2.53
C ILE A 314 -2.27 -19.85 -3.26
N ASP A 315 -2.35 -19.46 -4.53
CA ASP A 315 -3.59 -19.42 -5.33
C ASP A 315 -3.63 -20.46 -6.47
N ASN A 316 -2.62 -21.33 -6.55
CA ASN A 316 -2.50 -22.33 -7.62
C ASN A 316 -2.52 -21.75 -9.04
N ASP A 317 -2.19 -20.46 -9.19
CA ASP A 317 -2.16 -19.72 -10.45
C ASP A 317 -0.94 -18.79 -10.52
N PHE A 318 -0.91 -17.72 -9.72
CA PHE A 318 0.29 -16.90 -9.60
C PHE A 318 1.40 -17.65 -8.85
N LEU A 319 1.05 -18.26 -7.70
CA LEU A 319 1.90 -19.13 -6.90
C LEU A 319 1.32 -20.54 -6.88
N ASN A 320 2.02 -21.48 -7.53
CA ASN A 320 1.56 -22.87 -7.67
C ASN A 320 1.89 -23.76 -6.46
N ASP A 321 2.74 -23.29 -5.55
CA ASP A 321 3.19 -24.04 -4.39
C ASP A 321 3.72 -23.08 -3.31
N THR A 322 4.06 -23.62 -2.16
CA THR A 322 4.79 -22.97 -1.08
C THR A 322 6.16 -22.47 -1.56
N ILE A 323 6.65 -21.39 -0.97
CA ILE A 323 7.95 -20.82 -1.36
C ILE A 323 9.09 -21.77 -1.01
N GLU A 324 8.95 -22.54 0.06
CA GLU A 324 9.87 -23.61 0.43
C GLU A 324 10.03 -24.65 -0.70
N ASN A 325 8.93 -25.08 -1.32
CA ASN A 325 8.97 -26.01 -2.43
C ASN A 325 9.48 -25.33 -3.71
N ILE A 326 9.07 -24.09 -3.98
CA ILE A 326 9.53 -23.35 -5.16
C ILE A 326 11.04 -23.10 -5.11
N LEU A 327 11.62 -22.84 -3.93
CA LEU A 327 13.06 -22.73 -3.72
C LEU A 327 13.83 -24.00 -4.06
N GLN A 328 13.18 -25.17 -4.03
CA GLN A 328 13.76 -26.45 -4.43
C GLN A 328 13.56 -26.77 -5.92
N SER A 329 12.79 -25.94 -6.63
CA SER A 329 12.53 -26.06 -8.06
C SER A 329 13.49 -25.20 -8.90
N ASP A 330 13.38 -25.31 -10.22
CA ASP A 330 14.15 -24.47 -11.16
C ASP A 330 13.61 -23.03 -11.30
N ALA A 331 12.53 -22.64 -10.59
CA ALA A 331 11.91 -21.33 -10.74
C ALA A 331 12.88 -20.15 -10.49
N TYR A 332 13.80 -20.32 -9.54
CA TYR A 332 14.84 -19.33 -9.24
C TYR A 332 16.20 -19.63 -9.89
N GLN A 333 16.26 -20.64 -10.76
CA GLN A 333 17.48 -21.00 -11.45
C GLN A 333 17.98 -19.82 -12.28
N ASN A 334 19.28 -19.52 -12.16
CA ASN A 334 19.93 -18.40 -12.86
C ASN A 334 19.52 -16.99 -12.40
N ILE A 335 18.89 -16.83 -11.23
CA ILE A 335 18.63 -15.54 -10.60
C ILE A 335 19.68 -15.27 -9.51
N ASP A 336 20.38 -14.14 -9.60
CA ASP A 336 21.29 -13.70 -8.53
C ASP A 336 20.50 -13.00 -7.41
N PHE A 337 20.76 -13.34 -6.15
CA PHE A 337 20.13 -12.69 -4.99
C PHE A 337 21.13 -11.85 -4.20
N LEU A 338 20.71 -10.63 -3.84
CA LEU A 338 21.33 -9.84 -2.78
C LEU A 338 20.26 -9.59 -1.72
N THR A 339 20.46 -10.10 -0.51
CA THR A 339 19.51 -9.96 0.59
C THR A 339 20.21 -9.40 1.82
N GLY A 340 19.48 -8.67 2.66
CA GLY A 340 20.02 -8.11 3.89
C GLY A 340 18.94 -7.67 4.86
N VAL A 341 19.34 -7.54 6.12
CA VAL A 341 18.53 -7.04 7.24
C VAL A 341 19.30 -5.96 7.98
N THR A 342 18.59 -5.17 8.77
CA THR A 342 19.16 -4.17 9.68
C THR A 342 19.26 -4.72 11.10
N LEU A 343 20.06 -4.08 11.95
CA LEU A 343 20.36 -4.55 13.30
C LEU A 343 19.10 -4.69 14.19
N ASN A 344 18.12 -3.79 14.01
CA ASN A 344 16.97 -3.63 14.91
C ASN A 344 15.62 -3.58 14.16
N GLU A 345 15.37 -4.52 13.24
CA GLU A 345 14.14 -4.58 12.41
C GLU A 345 12.84 -4.40 13.21
N GLY A 346 12.75 -5.08 14.35
CA GLY A 346 11.54 -5.10 15.17
C GLY A 346 11.26 -3.81 15.93
N LEU A 347 12.24 -2.90 16.06
CA LEU A 347 12.10 -1.71 16.92
C LEU A 347 11.00 -0.77 16.43
N TYR A 348 10.90 -0.57 15.11
CA TYR A 348 9.86 0.26 14.50
C TYR A 348 8.44 -0.26 14.80
N PHE A 349 8.27 -1.59 14.77
CA PHE A 349 6.98 -2.22 15.02
C PHE A 349 6.68 -2.36 16.52
N ALA A 350 7.71 -2.51 17.35
CA ALA A 350 7.56 -2.59 18.79
C ALA A 350 6.93 -1.32 19.35
N GLU A 351 7.33 -0.13 18.87
CA GLU A 351 6.71 1.14 19.29
C GLU A 351 5.20 1.16 18.99
N TYR A 352 4.82 0.76 17.77
CA TYR A 352 3.42 0.68 17.36
C TYR A 352 2.62 -0.32 18.21
N HIS A 353 3.15 -1.53 18.39
CA HIS A 353 2.48 -2.60 19.15
C HIS A 353 2.43 -2.31 20.65
N ILE A 354 3.47 -1.71 21.22
CA ILE A 354 3.50 -1.30 22.64
C ILE A 354 2.48 -0.19 22.88
N GLY A 355 2.40 0.81 22.00
CA GLY A 355 1.38 1.86 22.10
C GLY A 355 -0.05 1.30 22.08
N HIS A 356 -0.33 0.38 21.16
CA HIS A 356 -1.63 -0.29 21.09
C HIS A 356 -1.91 -1.16 22.31
N PHE A 357 -0.93 -1.94 22.77
CA PHE A 357 -1.05 -2.78 23.97
C PHE A 357 -1.33 -1.94 25.23
N TYR A 358 -0.66 -0.79 25.40
CA TYR A 358 -0.94 0.13 26.50
C TYR A 358 -2.34 0.73 26.40
N ASN A 359 -2.78 1.11 25.20
CA ASN A 359 -4.14 1.62 24.98
C ASN A 359 -5.20 0.56 25.27
N ASP A 360 -4.98 -0.68 24.85
CA ASP A 360 -5.87 -1.80 25.13
C ASP A 360 -5.93 -2.13 26.61
N LEU A 361 -4.79 -2.14 27.31
CA LEU A 361 -4.74 -2.29 28.77
C LEU A 361 -5.49 -1.16 29.48
N ASN A 362 -5.34 0.09 29.03
CA ASN A 362 -6.04 1.23 29.59
C ASN A 362 -7.55 1.16 29.33
N ASN A 363 -7.97 0.73 28.14
CA ASN A 363 -9.37 0.55 27.78
C ASN A 363 -10.01 -0.63 28.54
N GLN A 364 -9.29 -1.74 28.70
CA GLN A 364 -9.72 -2.86 29.54
C GLN A 364 -9.81 -2.45 31.01
N SER A 365 -8.83 -1.68 31.52
CA SER A 365 -8.85 -1.16 32.89
C SER A 365 -10.02 -0.19 33.10
N ALA A 366 -10.32 0.67 32.13
CA ALA A 366 -11.48 1.56 32.16
C ALA A 366 -12.81 0.81 32.06
N SER A 367 -12.88 -0.26 31.25
CA SER A 367 -14.01 -1.18 31.15
C SER A 367 -14.27 -1.91 32.46
N ILE A 368 -13.23 -2.49 33.06
CA ILE A 368 -13.28 -3.14 34.38
C ILE A 368 -13.68 -2.12 35.45
N GLY A 369 -13.13 -0.91 35.42
CA GLY A 369 -13.53 0.18 36.33
C GLY A 369 -15.02 0.53 36.22
N LYS A 370 -15.56 0.65 35.00
CA LYS A 370 -16.99 0.88 34.75
C LYS A 370 -17.85 -0.30 35.20
N GLN A 371 -17.42 -1.54 34.94
CA GLN A 371 -18.15 -2.74 35.41
C GLN A 371 -18.15 -2.85 36.94
N THR A 372 -17.04 -2.50 37.58
CA THR A 372 -16.90 -2.51 39.04
C THR A 372 -17.76 -1.42 39.68
N GLN A 373 -17.78 -0.19 39.13
CA GLN A 373 -18.69 0.87 39.57
C GLN A 373 -20.16 0.51 39.35
N THR A 374 -20.49 -0.18 38.25
CA THR A 374 -21.87 -0.61 37.96
C THR A 374 -22.31 -1.71 38.93
N LYS A 375 -21.41 -2.65 39.27
CA LYS A 375 -21.65 -3.66 40.31
C LYS A 375 -21.79 -3.04 41.71
N GLN A 376 -20.93 -2.08 42.06
CA GLN A 376 -21.03 -1.33 43.33
C GLN A 376 -22.35 -0.55 43.43
N LYS A 377 -22.76 0.17 42.38
CA LYS A 377 -24.06 0.85 42.33
C LYS A 377 -25.24 -0.12 42.43
N ARG A 378 -25.11 -1.34 41.89
CA ARG A 378 -26.12 -2.40 42.02
C ARG A 378 -26.18 -2.98 43.44
N HIS A 379 -25.04 -3.18 44.08
CA HIS A 379 -24.97 -3.63 45.48
C HIS A 379 -25.56 -2.58 46.43
N ILE A 380 -25.15 -1.32 46.31
CA ILE A 380 -25.69 -0.20 47.10
C ILE A 380 -27.21 -0.06 46.90
N ARG A 381 -27.72 -0.28 45.67
CA ARG A 381 -29.18 -0.28 45.42
C ARG A 381 -29.91 -1.47 46.05
N ASN A 382 -29.28 -2.64 46.11
CA ASN A 382 -29.89 -3.83 46.70
C ASN A 382 -29.85 -3.77 48.24
N ASP A 383 -28.76 -3.27 48.82
CA ASP A 383 -28.66 -3.04 50.26
C ASP A 383 -29.64 -1.95 50.74
N ALA A 384 -29.86 -0.93 49.91
CA ALA A 384 -30.90 0.08 50.17
C ALA A 384 -32.34 -0.45 49.97
N ALA A 385 -32.54 -1.55 49.25
CA ALA A 385 -33.84 -2.18 49.06
C ALA A 385 -34.20 -3.19 50.16
N GLU A 386 -33.20 -3.73 50.88
CA GLU A 386 -33.41 -4.60 52.05
C GLU A 386 -33.66 -3.80 53.36
N ALA A 387 -33.34 -2.51 53.38
CA ALA A 387 -33.65 -1.61 54.50
C ALA A 387 -35.07 -1.02 54.41
N ILE A 388 -36.11 -1.86 54.34
CA ILE A 388 -37.49 -1.45 54.55
C ILE A 388 -37.84 -1.68 56.03
N ILE A 389 -37.79 -0.60 56.82
CA ILE A 389 -38.22 -0.58 58.23
C ILE A 389 -39.78 -0.55 58.25
N PRO A 390 -40.46 -1.41 59.04
CA PRO A 390 -41.92 -1.40 59.13
C PRO A 390 -42.45 -0.15 59.84
N PRO A 391 -43.69 0.29 59.53
CA PRO A 391 -44.28 1.49 60.10
C PRO A 391 -44.88 1.18 61.47
N ASP A 392 -44.28 1.68 62.55
CA ASP A 392 -44.97 2.11 63.78
C ASP A 392 -43.94 2.52 64.85
N ILE A 393 -43.87 3.82 65.16
CA ILE A 393 -43.84 4.43 66.50
C ILE A 393 -43.76 5.97 66.32
N ILE A 394 -44.61 6.65 67.06
CA ILE A 394 -45.02 8.06 66.97
C ILE A 394 -44.17 8.97 67.90
N LYS A 395 -44.01 10.24 67.49
CA LYS A 395 -43.76 11.51 68.24
C LYS A 395 -42.37 11.78 68.85
N THR A 396 -41.75 12.89 68.42
CA THR A 396 -41.82 14.18 69.16
C THR A 396 -41.47 15.36 68.25
N GLN A 397 -42.11 16.49 68.57
CA GLN A 397 -42.10 17.79 67.93
C GLN A 397 -40.91 18.66 68.38
N ASP A 398 -40.58 19.63 67.52
CA ASP A 398 -39.96 20.94 67.73
C ASP A 398 -38.45 21.02 68.09
N ILE A 399 -37.69 21.74 67.25
CA ILE A 399 -37.00 23.01 67.58
C ILE A 399 -36.24 23.55 66.34
N LEU A 400 -36.78 24.67 65.80
CA LEU A 400 -36.17 25.95 65.36
C LEU A 400 -35.04 26.01 64.31
N ASP A 401 -35.42 26.50 63.12
CA ASP A 401 -35.04 27.78 62.44
C ASP A 401 -33.68 28.50 62.65
N ASP A 402 -33.28 29.18 61.56
CA ASP A 402 -32.29 30.27 61.36
C ASP A 402 -30.79 29.86 61.24
N GLU A 403 -29.99 30.33 60.27
CA GLU A 403 -29.94 31.63 59.60
C GLU A 403 -29.48 31.57 58.12
N ASN A 404 -30.07 32.43 57.29
CA ASN A 404 -29.53 32.97 56.04
C ASN A 404 -28.47 34.04 56.33
N ILE A 405 -27.33 34.06 55.61
CA ILE A 405 -26.63 35.31 55.24
C ILE A 405 -26.14 35.18 53.79
N ASP A 406 -26.43 36.24 53.03
CA ASP A 406 -26.20 36.46 51.61
C ASP A 406 -24.96 37.37 51.37
N HIS A 407 -24.48 37.37 50.13
CA HIS A 407 -23.85 38.48 49.38
C HIS A 407 -22.32 38.76 49.33
N ASN A 408 -21.97 39.18 48.09
CA ASN A 408 -20.85 39.97 47.54
C ASN A 408 -19.60 39.21 47.06
N GLU A 409 -19.29 39.17 45.75
CA GLU A 409 -18.94 40.22 44.76
C GLU A 409 -17.46 40.59 44.75
N ASP A 410 -16.96 40.80 43.52
CA ASP A 410 -15.70 41.44 43.09
C ASP A 410 -14.39 40.65 43.27
N GLU A 411 -13.32 40.80 42.48
CA GLU A 411 -12.95 41.40 41.19
C GLU A 411 -11.51 40.84 40.96
N ASP A 412 -11.20 40.26 39.80
CA ASP A 412 -10.40 40.84 38.70
C ASP A 412 -8.87 40.92 38.93
N GLU A 413 -8.16 40.47 37.89
CA GLU A 413 -6.78 40.83 37.48
C GLU A 413 -5.62 40.52 38.48
N ASP A 414 -4.41 40.08 38.10
CA ASP A 414 -3.66 40.47 36.93
C ASP A 414 -2.42 39.58 36.69
N LEU A 415 -1.88 39.77 35.49
CA LEU A 415 -0.80 39.11 34.78
C LEU A 415 0.62 39.11 35.41
N LYS A 416 1.34 37.99 35.17
CA LYS A 416 2.74 37.89 34.63
C LYS A 416 3.94 38.20 35.55
N PRO A 417 5.19 37.87 35.13
CA PRO A 417 5.70 37.41 33.81
C PRO A 417 5.86 35.91 33.61
#